data_AF-A0A832ZZI4-F1
#
_entry.id   AF-A0A832ZZI4-F1
#
_cell.length_a   1.000
_cell.length_b   1.000
_cell.length_c   1.000
_cell.angle_alpha   90.00
_cell.angle_beta   90.00
_cell.angle_gamma   90.00
#
_symmetry.space_group_name_H-M   'P 1'
#
loop_
_entity.id
_entity.type
_entity.pdbx_description
1 polymer ?
#
loop_
_entity_poly.entity_id
_entity_poly.type
_entity_poly.pdbx_seq_one_letter_code
_entity_poly.pdbx_strand_id
1 'polypeptide(L)'
;MLVGGKLEYLYYILSVVTSLVVGLVIGLPPKVDINSFKGNLFFPTVFIALGLAAVTDFLFTLNLVFSILVGVVSSLFSKYVDVIFPGVSYGG
;
A
#
# COMPACT_ATOMS: atom_id res chain seq x y z
N MET A 1 -25.18 16.19 -4.09
CA MET A 1 -23.88 15.54 -4.36
C MET A 1 -23.17 15.29 -3.03
N LEU A 2 -23.67 14.35 -2.21
CA LEU A 2 -23.15 14.08 -0.84
C LEU A 2 -23.35 12.59 -0.44
N VAL A 3 -23.34 11.67 -1.41
CA VAL A 3 -23.50 10.22 -1.15
C VAL A 3 -22.22 9.43 -1.46
N GLY A 4 -21.20 10.02 -2.09
CA GLY A 4 -19.97 9.33 -2.51
C GLY A 4 -18.99 8.93 -1.40
N GLY A 5 -18.79 9.80 -0.39
CA GLY A 5 -17.68 9.64 0.55
C GLY A 5 -17.69 8.37 1.40
N LYS A 6 -18.86 7.86 1.82
CA LYS A 6 -18.93 6.64 2.65
C LYS A 6 -18.40 5.39 1.95
N LEU A 7 -18.62 5.29 0.63
CA LEU A 7 -18.19 4.12 -0.14
C LEU A 7 -16.68 4.16 -0.40
N GLU A 8 -16.15 5.35 -0.67
CA GLU A 8 -14.71 5.59 -0.87
C GLU A 8 -13.89 5.21 0.36
N TYR A 9 -14.35 5.54 1.58
CA TYR A 9 -13.68 5.12 2.82
C TYR A 9 -13.66 3.59 2.97
N LEU A 10 -14.73 2.89 2.60
CA LEU A 10 -14.77 1.43 2.66
C LEU A 10 -13.78 0.81 1.68
N TYR A 11 -13.69 1.35 0.47
CA TYR A 11 -12.75 0.92 -0.55
C TYR A 11 -11.30 1.19 -0.18
N TYR A 12 -11.03 2.32 0.49
CA TYR A 12 -9.72 2.60 1.07
C TYR A 12 -9.35 1.58 2.15
N ILE A 13 -10.26 1.33 3.11
CA ILE A 13 -10.04 0.32 4.16
C ILE A 13 -9.80 -1.06 3.53
N LEU A 14 -10.58 -1.43 2.51
CA LEU A 14 -10.40 -2.68 1.77
C LEU A 14 -9.00 -2.76 1.14
N SER A 15 -8.54 -1.69 0.49
CA SER A 15 -7.20 -1.61 -0.12
C SER A 15 -6.10 -1.80 0.93
N VAL A 16 -6.21 -1.16 2.09
CA VAL A 16 -5.25 -1.30 3.20
C VAL A 16 -5.25 -2.72 3.76
N VAL A 17 -6.42 -3.30 4.01
CA VAL A 17 -6.51 -4.68 4.49
C VAL A 17 -5.90 -5.65 3.47
N THR A 18 -6.20 -5.45 2.19
CA THR A 18 -5.64 -6.28 1.11
C THR A 18 -4.12 -6.13 1.05
N SER A 19 -3.58 -4.92 1.17
CA SER A 19 -2.13 -4.69 1.12
C SER A 19 -1.38 -5.33 2.29
N LEU A 20 -1.99 -5.33 3.49
CA LEU A 20 -1.45 -6.01 4.67
C LEU A 20 -1.50 -7.53 4.52
N VAL A 21 -2.62 -8.09 4.05
CA VAL A 21 -2.74 -9.54 3.82
C VAL A 21 -1.72 -10.00 2.78
N VAL A 22 -1.65 -9.32 1.64
CA VAL A 22 -0.67 -9.62 0.59
C VAL A 22 0.75 -9.44 1.12
N GLY A 23 0.97 -8.40 1.94
CA GLY A 23 2.28 -8.11 2.52
C GLY A 23 2.78 -9.21 3.44
N LEU A 24 1.89 -9.78 4.24
CA LEU A 24 2.18 -10.95 5.07
C LEU A 24 2.48 -12.18 4.21
N VAL A 25 1.69 -12.42 3.16
CA VAL A 25 1.88 -13.57 2.24
C VAL A 25 3.25 -13.49 1.55
N ILE A 26 3.69 -12.30 1.15
CA ILE A 26 4.99 -12.11 0.49
C ILE A 26 6.17 -12.03 1.48
N GLY A 27 5.92 -12.17 2.79
CA GLY A 27 6.95 -12.24 3.82
C GLY A 27 7.55 -10.89 4.21
N LEU A 28 6.80 -9.79 4.07
CA LEU A 28 7.23 -8.50 4.63
C LEU A 28 7.29 -8.64 6.17
N PRO A 29 8.41 -8.26 6.81
CA PRO A 29 8.49 -8.25 8.26
C PRO A 29 7.39 -7.32 8.82
N PRO A 30 6.79 -7.63 9.98
CA PRO A 30 5.82 -6.75 10.61
C PRO A 30 6.46 -5.64 11.46
N LYS A 31 7.77 -5.72 11.70
CA LYS A 31 8.49 -4.88 12.66
C LYS A 31 8.91 -3.56 12.03
N VAL A 32 8.19 -2.48 12.37
CA VAL A 32 8.54 -1.11 11.94
C VAL A 32 9.93 -0.77 12.46
N ASP A 33 10.91 -0.75 11.58
CA ASP A 33 12.22 -0.19 11.85
C ASP A 33 12.22 1.25 11.33
N ILE A 34 12.17 2.22 12.23
CA ILE A 34 12.15 3.65 11.87
C ILE A 34 13.47 4.07 11.23
N ASN A 35 14.56 3.32 11.52
CA ASN A 35 15.90 3.61 11.01
C ASN A 35 16.24 2.83 9.73
N SER A 36 15.36 1.92 9.30
CA SER A 36 15.55 1.14 8.09
C SER A 36 14.31 1.26 7.21
N PHE A 37 14.46 1.90 6.04
CA PHE A 37 13.40 1.91 5.02
C PHE A 37 13.20 0.55 4.34
N LYS A 38 13.91 -0.50 4.81
CA LYS A 38 13.68 -1.87 4.40
C LYS A 38 12.18 -2.13 4.44
N GLY A 39 11.64 -2.64 3.33
CA GLY A 39 10.21 -2.84 3.16
C GLY A 39 9.61 -3.53 4.38
N ASN A 40 8.84 -2.79 5.16
CA ASN A 40 8.14 -3.31 6.32
C ASN A 40 6.63 -3.30 6.04
N LEU A 41 5.91 -4.22 6.66
CA LEU A 41 4.50 -4.47 6.35
C LEU A 41 3.59 -3.24 6.54
N PHE A 42 3.88 -2.44 7.57
CA PHE A 42 3.08 -1.26 7.89
C PHE A 42 3.63 0.01 7.24
N PHE A 43 4.94 0.04 6.99
CA PHE A 43 5.66 1.17 6.42
C PHE A 43 6.62 0.63 5.36
N PRO A 44 6.49 0.96 4.06
CA PRO A 44 5.67 1.99 3.41
C PRO A 44 4.29 1.54 2.90
N THR A 45 3.88 0.28 3.12
CA THR A 45 2.75 -0.35 2.40
C THR A 45 1.40 0.37 2.56
N VAL A 46 1.08 0.88 3.75
CA VAL A 46 -0.18 1.62 4.02
C VAL A 46 -0.18 2.97 3.31
N PHE A 47 0.95 3.67 3.29
CA PHE A 47 1.08 4.97 2.61
C PHE A 47 0.96 4.82 1.09
N ILE A 48 1.56 3.77 0.53
CA ILE A 48 1.43 3.47 -0.89
C ILE A 48 -0.03 3.11 -1.22
N ALA A 49 -0.68 2.29 -0.39
CA ALA A 49 -2.10 1.95 -0.58
C ALA A 49 -3.02 3.17 -0.55
N LEU A 50 -2.74 4.14 0.31
CA LEU A 50 -3.47 5.40 0.40
C LEU A 50 -3.25 6.28 -0.83
N GLY A 51 -1.99 6.51 -1.21
CA GLY A 51 -1.67 7.33 -2.39
C GLY A 51 -2.23 6.71 -3.68
N LEU A 52 -2.09 5.40 -3.81
CA LEU A 52 -2.51 4.66 -5.00
C LEU A 52 -4.05 4.53 -5.06
N ALA A 53 -4.75 4.46 -3.92
CA ALA A 53 -6.21 4.56 -3.86
C ALA A 53 -6.70 5.95 -4.28
N ALA A 54 -6.08 7.03 -3.80
CA ALA A 54 -6.44 8.40 -4.16
C ALA A 54 -6.22 8.69 -5.66
N VAL A 55 -5.11 8.21 -6.22
CA VAL A 55 -4.83 8.31 -7.67
C VAL A 55 -5.89 7.55 -8.48
N THR A 56 -6.24 6.35 -8.05
CA THR A 56 -7.21 5.51 -8.77
C THR A 56 -8.62 6.08 -8.70
N ASP A 57 -9.01 6.62 -7.55
CA ASP A 57 -10.31 7.29 -7.39
C ASP A 57 -10.42 8.51 -8.33
N PHE A 58 -9.38 9.33 -8.37
CA PHE A 58 -9.33 10.51 -9.24
C PHE A 58 -9.37 10.16 -10.75
N LEU A 59 -8.67 9.11 -11.18
CA LEU A 59 -8.51 8.78 -12.60
C LEU A 59 -9.58 7.84 -13.15
N PHE A 60 -10.08 6.91 -12.34
CA PHE A 60 -10.88 5.77 -12.82
C PHE A 60 -12.16 5.51 -12.00
N THR A 61 -12.40 6.29 -10.94
CA THR A 61 -13.43 6.02 -9.91
C THR A 61 -13.15 4.74 -9.12
N LEU A 62 -13.13 4.82 -7.79
CA LEU A 62 -12.78 3.67 -6.97
C LEU A 62 -13.91 2.63 -6.95
N ASN A 63 -13.58 1.38 -7.25
CA ASN A 63 -14.49 0.23 -7.14
C ASN A 63 -13.78 -0.94 -6.44
N LEU A 64 -14.55 -1.97 -6.08
CA LEU A 64 -14.03 -3.13 -5.32
C LEU A 64 -12.81 -3.80 -5.98
N VAL A 65 -12.83 -3.97 -7.30
CA VAL A 65 -11.74 -4.61 -8.06
C VAL A 65 -10.48 -3.74 -8.01
N PHE A 66 -10.63 -2.43 -8.24
CA PHE A 66 -9.53 -1.48 -8.16
C PHE A 66 -8.95 -1.39 -6.75
N SER A 67 -9.77 -1.40 -5.69
CA SER A 67 -9.26 -1.41 -4.31
C SER A 67 -8.38 -2.62 -4.00
N ILE A 68 -8.76 -3.81 -4.47
CA ILE A 68 -7.97 -5.03 -4.31
C ILE A 68 -6.65 -4.91 -5.08
N LEU A 69 -6.71 -4.45 -6.33
CA LEU A 69 -5.52 -4.24 -7.16
C LEU A 69 -4.55 -3.22 -6.53
N VAL A 70 -5.07 -2.10 -6.04
CA VAL A 70 -4.30 -1.07 -5.36
C VAL A 70 -3.58 -1.67 -4.16
N GLY A 71 -4.27 -2.48 -3.35
CA GLY A 71 -3.67 -3.16 -2.21
C GLY A 71 -2.53 -4.12 -2.60
N VAL A 72 -2.75 -4.95 -3.63
CA VAL A 72 -1.74 -5.88 -4.16
C VAL A 72 -0.52 -5.13 -4.69
N VAL A 73 -0.71 -4.11 -5.53
CA VAL A 73 0.38 -3.33 -6.13
C VAL A 73 1.18 -2.60 -5.05
N SER A 74 0.51 -2.06 -4.04
CA SER A 74 1.15 -1.36 -2.94
C SER A 74 2.06 -2.28 -2.12
N SER A 75 1.60 -3.51 -1.88
CA SER A 75 2.37 -4.55 -1.20
C SER A 75 3.59 -5.00 -1.99
N LEU A 76 3.42 -5.22 -3.30
CA LEU A 76 4.53 -5.56 -4.19
C LEU A 76 5.55 -4.43 -4.27
N PHE A 77 5.09 -3.18 -4.45
CA PHE A 77 5.98 -2.02 -4.47
C PHE A 77 6.79 -1.92 -3.18
N SER A 78 6.15 -2.14 -2.03
CA SER A 78 6.80 -2.16 -0.72
C SER A 78 7.88 -3.23 -0.60
N LYS A 79 7.73 -4.40 -1.24
CA LYS A 79 8.71 -5.48 -1.24
C LYS A 79 9.88 -5.23 -2.18
N TYR A 80 9.63 -4.59 -3.32
CA TYR A 80 10.65 -4.34 -4.35
C TYR A 80 11.25 -2.94 -4.29
N VAL A 81 10.87 -2.12 -3.31
CA VAL A 81 11.37 -0.74 -3.16
C VAL A 81 12.89 -0.69 -3.08
N ASP A 82 13.50 -1.67 -2.39
CA ASP A 82 14.96 -1.80 -2.25
C ASP A 82 15.66 -2.11 -3.58
N VAL A 83 14.95 -2.72 -4.54
CA VAL A 83 15.46 -3.04 -5.89
C VAL A 83 15.27 -1.85 -6.84
N ILE A 84 14.19 -1.07 -6.66
CA ILE A 84 13.88 0.12 -7.47
C ILE A 84 14.79 1.28 -7.09
N PHE A 85 15.14 1.40 -5.81
CA PHE A 85 16.03 2.44 -5.29
C PHE A 85 17.33 1.82 -4.72
N PRO A 86 18.17 1.19 -5.57
CA PRO A 86 19.43 0.61 -5.12
C PRO A 86 20.44 1.73 -4.83
N GLY A 87 21.02 1.75 -3.62
CA GLY A 87 22.11 2.68 -3.27
C GLY A 87 21.82 3.61 -2.10
N VAL A 88 20.63 3.54 -1.51
CA VAL A 88 20.39 4.11 -0.19
C VAL A 88 20.96 3.12 0.83
N SER A 89 22.11 3.45 1.41
CA SER A 89 22.70 2.68 2.52
C SER A 89 21.79 2.80 3.73
N TYR A 90 20.88 1.85 3.87
CA TYR A 90 20.00 1.75 5.02
C TYR A 90 20.79 1.07 6.13
N GLY A 91 21.37 1.90 7.01
CA GLY A 91 22.33 1.57 8.05
C GLY A 91 22.24 0.15 8.60
N GLY A 92 23.38 -0.56 8.53
CA GLY A 92 23.57 -1.88 9.14
C GLY A 92 23.66 -1.84 10.66
#